data_AF-A0A022FMB7-F1
#
_entry.id   AF-A0A022FMB7-F1
#
_cell.length_a   1.000
_cell.length_b   1.000
_cell.length_c   1.000
_cell.angle_alpha   90.00
_cell.angle_beta   90.00
_cell.angle_gamma   90.00
#
_symmetry.space_group_name_H-M   'P 1'
#
loop_
_entity.id
_entity.type
_entity.pdbx_description
1 polymer ?
#
loop_
_entity_poly.entity_id
_entity_poly.type
_entity_poly.pdbx_seq_one_letter_code
_entity_poly.pdbx_strand_id
1 'polypeptide(L)'
;MNHPAWNEHGRRQQLARFGYRADAQTQVPLDFDAEWGRLQADFPCAPGRLVPTYATLDAAAAQLARQYMRDRIQLDSLLNQCDAIHADIVALGPHPDIIERYASARDAFEDAVERFGALRGQLQLALAAAANASDTPGAGAPTDIIGPSKENS
;
A
#
# COMPACT_ATOMS: atom_id res chain seq x y z
N MET A 1 -1.74 -34.13 -18.73
CA MET A 1 -1.30 -32.87 -19.37
C MET A 1 -1.70 -31.72 -18.45
N ASN A 2 -0.77 -31.21 -17.63
CA ASN A 2 -0.99 -29.99 -16.85
C ASN A 2 -0.74 -28.81 -17.80
N HIS A 3 -1.79 -28.07 -18.17
CA HIS A 3 -1.64 -26.89 -19.02
C HIS A 3 -1.04 -25.74 -18.19
N PRO A 4 0.20 -25.29 -18.48
CA PRO A 4 0.86 -24.23 -17.72
C PRO A 4 0.09 -22.90 -17.76
N ALA A 5 -0.66 -22.65 -18.84
CA ALA A 5 -1.54 -21.49 -18.97
C ALA A 5 -2.64 -21.42 -17.89
N TRP A 6 -3.09 -22.55 -17.32
CA TRP A 6 -4.10 -22.56 -16.26
C TRP A 6 -3.53 -22.15 -14.90
N ASN A 7 -2.30 -22.54 -14.59
CA ASN A 7 -1.64 -22.13 -13.34
C ASN A 7 -1.35 -20.63 -13.34
N GLU A 8 -0.89 -20.12 -14.48
CA GLU A 8 -0.62 -18.69 -14.72
C GLU A 8 -1.90 -17.85 -14.62
N HIS A 9 -2.98 -18.27 -15.29
CA HIS A 9 -4.26 -17.57 -15.27
C HIS A 9 -4.89 -17.57 -13.87
N GLY A 10 -4.84 -18.71 -13.17
CA GLY A 10 -5.33 -18.82 -11.79
C GLY A 10 -4.57 -17.93 -10.82
N ARG A 11 -3.24 -17.87 -10.92
CA ARG A 11 -2.40 -16.99 -10.09
C ARG A 11 -2.71 -15.51 -10.35
N ARG A 12 -2.81 -15.09 -11.62
CA ARG A 12 -3.16 -13.70 -11.97
C ARG A 12 -4.55 -13.31 -11.48
N GLN A 13 -5.51 -14.23 -11.57
CA GLN A 13 -6.88 -13.98 -11.09
C GLN A 13 -6.95 -13.85 -9.55
N GLN A 14 -6.09 -14.55 -8.82
CA GLN A 14 -5.94 -14.36 -7.36
C GLN A 14 -5.27 -13.02 -7.04
N LEU A 15 -4.22 -12.65 -7.76
CA LEU A 15 -3.48 -11.40 -7.55
C LEU A 15 -4.30 -10.15 -7.92
N ALA A 16 -5.19 -10.24 -8.90
CA ALA A 16 -6.10 -9.15 -9.27
C ALA A 16 -6.99 -8.71 -8.09
N ARG A 17 -7.33 -9.62 -7.17
CA ARG A 17 -8.09 -9.29 -5.93
C ARG A 17 -7.31 -8.38 -4.99
N PHE A 18 -6.00 -8.31 -5.15
CA PHE A 18 -5.06 -7.45 -4.42
C PHE A 18 -4.54 -6.30 -5.29
N GLY A 19 -5.20 -6.00 -6.41
CA GLY A 19 -4.94 -4.82 -7.24
C GLY A 19 -3.79 -4.94 -8.25
N TYR A 20 -3.19 -6.12 -8.44
CA TYR A 20 -2.16 -6.34 -9.46
C TYR A 20 -2.73 -6.12 -10.88
N ARG A 21 -2.07 -5.31 -11.72
CA ARG A 21 -2.45 -5.07 -13.12
C ARG A 21 -1.60 -5.88 -14.11
N ALA A 22 -2.27 -6.50 -15.07
CA ALA A 22 -1.61 -7.23 -16.17
C ALA A 22 -1.01 -6.29 -17.24
N ASP A 23 -1.53 -5.06 -17.34
CA ASP A 23 -1.21 -4.13 -18.43
C ASP A 23 -0.15 -3.14 -17.95
N ALA A 24 1.10 -3.58 -17.89
CA ALA A 24 2.20 -2.73 -17.46
C ALA A 24 2.86 -1.97 -18.62
N GLN A 25 2.17 -1.09 -19.36
CA GLN A 25 2.88 -0.12 -20.20
C GLN A 25 2.01 1.06 -20.66
N THR A 26 1.97 2.12 -19.85
CA THR A 26 1.97 3.53 -20.28
C THR A 26 2.21 4.36 -19.02
N GLN A 27 3.21 5.24 -19.01
CA GLN A 27 3.43 6.21 -17.92
C GLN A 27 2.33 7.29 -17.96
N VAL A 28 1.11 6.90 -17.60
CA VAL A 28 0.04 7.84 -17.27
C VAL A 28 0.41 8.45 -15.92
N PRO A 29 0.25 9.78 -15.73
CA PRO A 29 0.41 10.38 -14.41
C PRO A 29 -0.44 9.62 -13.38
N LEU A 30 0.15 9.29 -12.23
CA LEU A 30 -0.60 8.60 -11.17
C LEU A 30 -1.73 9.51 -10.69
N ASP A 31 -2.96 9.03 -10.82
CA ASP A 31 -4.07 9.54 -10.03
C ASP A 31 -3.92 8.99 -8.60
N PHE A 32 -3.30 9.78 -7.74
CA PHE A 32 -3.00 9.39 -6.37
C PHE A 32 -4.26 9.17 -5.53
N ASP A 33 -5.34 9.91 -5.78
CA ASP A 33 -6.60 9.69 -5.05
C ASP A 33 -7.22 8.34 -5.44
N ALA A 34 -7.25 8.03 -6.73
CA ALA A 34 -7.80 6.78 -7.22
C ALA A 34 -6.95 5.55 -6.86
N GLU A 35 -5.63 5.67 -6.84
CA GLU A 35 -4.74 4.59 -6.38
C GLU A 35 -4.81 4.41 -4.86
N TRP A 36 -4.84 5.50 -4.09
CA TRP A 36 -4.99 5.41 -2.64
C TRP A 36 -6.31 4.76 -2.24
N GLY A 37 -7.41 5.11 -2.92
CA GLY A 37 -8.72 4.52 -2.66
C GLY A 37 -8.74 2.99 -2.82
N ARG A 38 -7.87 2.43 -3.66
CA ARG A 38 -7.71 0.98 -3.83
C ARG A 38 -6.82 0.35 -2.74
N LEU A 39 -5.79 1.06 -2.31
CA LEU A 39 -4.75 0.54 -1.43
C LEU A 39 -4.97 0.84 0.06
N GLN A 40 -5.84 1.78 0.41
CA GLN A 40 -6.12 2.11 1.80
C GLN A 40 -6.62 0.91 2.63
N ALA A 41 -7.23 -0.10 1.99
CA ALA A 41 -7.67 -1.34 2.63
C ALA A 41 -6.50 -2.18 3.19
N ASP A 42 -5.26 -1.90 2.77
CA ASP A 42 -4.06 -2.54 3.32
C ASP A 42 -3.76 -2.09 4.76
N PHE A 43 -4.39 -1.03 5.25
CA PHE A 43 -4.11 -0.47 6.58
C PHE A 43 -5.27 -0.78 7.54
N PRO A 44 -5.05 -1.60 8.59
CA PRO A 44 -6.06 -1.80 9.62
C PRO A 44 -6.37 -0.50 10.36
N CYS A 45 -7.66 -0.29 10.63
CA CYS A 45 -8.17 0.73 11.52
C CYS A 45 -8.88 0.12 12.73
N ALA A 46 -8.91 0.87 13.84
CA ALA A 46 -9.73 0.52 14.99
C ALA A 46 -11.23 0.47 14.60
N PRO A 47 -12.05 -0.34 15.28
CA PRO A 47 -13.49 -0.40 15.03
C PRO A 47 -14.13 0.99 15.04
N GLY A 48 -14.96 1.30 14.05
CA GLY A 48 -15.63 2.59 13.89
C GLY A 48 -14.76 3.70 13.28
N ARG A 49 -13.50 3.42 12.94
CA ARG A 49 -12.62 4.34 12.20
C ARG A 49 -12.39 3.87 10.78
N LEU A 50 -12.18 4.85 9.90
CA LEU A 50 -11.81 4.64 8.51
C LEU A 50 -10.40 5.16 8.29
N VAL A 51 -9.67 4.53 7.36
CA VAL A 51 -8.41 5.06 6.87
C VAL A 51 -8.71 6.41 6.20
N PRO A 52 -7.95 7.48 6.49
CA PRO A 52 -8.18 8.78 5.86
C PRO A 52 -8.07 8.72 4.35
N THR A 53 -8.87 9.54 3.66
CA THR A 53 -8.69 9.78 2.23
C THR A 53 -7.34 10.46 1.97
N TYR A 54 -6.80 10.32 0.78
CA TYR A 54 -5.47 10.88 0.45
C TYR A 54 -5.44 12.41 0.63
N ALA A 55 -6.50 13.11 0.22
CA ALA A 55 -6.66 14.55 0.42
C ALA A 55 -6.65 15.01 1.89
N THR A 56 -6.93 14.11 2.84
CA THR A 56 -6.98 14.39 4.28
C THR A 56 -5.72 13.95 5.04
N LEU A 57 -4.74 13.38 4.34
CA LEU A 57 -3.46 13.03 4.96
C LEU A 57 -2.65 14.28 5.28
N ASP A 58 -1.95 14.26 6.41
CA ASP A 58 -0.91 15.25 6.66
C ASP A 58 0.24 15.12 5.65
N ALA A 59 1.13 16.11 5.61
CA ALA A 59 2.21 16.16 4.63
C ALA A 59 3.17 14.95 4.70
N ALA A 60 3.45 14.44 5.91
CA ALA A 60 4.38 13.33 6.11
C ALA A 60 3.74 12.01 5.67
N ALA A 61 2.50 11.74 6.09
CA ALA A 61 1.74 10.58 5.67
C ALA A 61 1.45 10.60 4.16
N ALA A 62 1.14 11.76 3.58
CA ALA A 62 0.94 11.90 2.14
C ALA A 62 2.22 11.58 1.34
N GLN A 63 3.40 11.97 1.83
CA GLN A 63 4.66 11.62 1.19
C GLN A 63 4.92 10.11 1.20
N LEU A 64 4.71 9.46 2.34
CA LEU A 64 4.83 8.01 2.48
C LEU A 64 3.80 7.28 1.60
N ALA A 65 2.55 7.75 1.55
CA ALA A 65 1.50 7.21 0.69
C ALA A 65 1.84 7.31 -0.80
N ARG A 66 2.41 8.43 -1.27
CA ARG A 66 2.89 8.56 -2.66
C ARG A 66 3.97 7.55 -2.99
N GLN A 67 4.92 7.35 -2.09
CA GLN A 67 5.97 6.35 -2.29
C GLN A 67 5.36 4.95 -2.32
N TYR A 68 4.44 4.65 -1.40
CA TYR A 68 3.76 3.38 -1.31
C TYR A 68 3.01 3.04 -2.61
N MET A 69 2.24 3.97 -3.16
CA MET A 69 1.53 3.77 -4.43
C MET A 69 2.47 3.53 -5.62
N ARG A 70 3.62 4.23 -5.67
CA ARG A 70 4.61 4.02 -6.73
C ARG A 70 5.30 2.66 -6.60
N ASP A 71 5.70 2.29 -5.39
CA ASP A 71 6.37 1.02 -5.14
C ASP A 71 5.45 -0.17 -5.41
N ARG A 72 4.14 0.00 -5.16
CA ARG A 72 3.13 -1.00 -5.52
C ARG A 72 3.13 -1.31 -7.03
N ILE A 73 3.21 -0.27 -7.86
CA ILE A 73 3.27 -0.39 -9.33
C ILE A 73 4.62 -0.99 -9.76
N GLN A 74 5.71 -0.60 -9.09
CA GLN A 74 7.02 -1.18 -9.35
C GLN A 74 7.04 -2.69 -9.06
N LEU A 75 6.37 -3.14 -7.97
CA LEU A 75 6.22 -4.55 -7.66
C LEU A 75 5.45 -5.32 -8.74
N ASP A 76 4.36 -4.75 -9.27
CA ASP A 76 3.65 -5.33 -10.42
C ASP A 76 4.58 -5.50 -11.62
N SER A 77 5.38 -4.46 -11.93
CA SER A 77 6.31 -4.51 -13.04
C SER A 77 7.41 -5.57 -12.86
N LEU A 78 7.94 -5.72 -11.65
CA LEU A 78 8.97 -6.72 -11.35
C LEU A 78 8.40 -8.14 -11.40
N LEU A 79 7.18 -8.35 -10.87
CA LEU A 79 6.51 -9.64 -10.96
C LEU A 79 6.23 -10.04 -12.41
N ASN A 80 5.77 -9.09 -13.23
CA ASN A 80 5.55 -9.32 -14.66
C ASN A 80 6.85 -9.69 -15.40
N GLN A 81 8.00 -9.13 -14.99
CA GLN A 81 9.31 -9.54 -15.53
C GLN A 81 9.67 -10.97 -15.13
N CYS A 82 9.49 -11.33 -13.86
CA CYS A 82 9.70 -12.71 -13.39
C CYS A 82 8.85 -13.70 -14.20
N ASP A 83 7.57 -13.37 -14.42
CA ASP A 83 6.65 -14.23 -15.17
C ASP A 83 7.04 -14.36 -16.64
N ALA A 84 7.47 -13.27 -17.27
CA ALA A 84 7.94 -13.30 -18.66
C ALA A 84 9.16 -14.22 -18.82
N ILE A 85 10.15 -14.12 -17.91
CA ILE A 85 11.34 -14.98 -17.97
C ILE A 85 10.99 -16.43 -17.60
N HIS A 86 10.05 -16.64 -16.67
CA HIS A 86 9.56 -17.98 -16.36
C HIS A 86 8.89 -18.64 -17.58
N ALA A 87 8.12 -17.87 -18.35
CA ALA A 87 7.55 -18.34 -19.60
C ALA A 87 8.63 -18.72 -20.62
N ASP A 88 9.73 -17.94 -20.71
CA ASP A 88 10.89 -18.29 -21.55
C ASP A 88 11.49 -19.65 -21.12
N ILE A 89 11.65 -19.91 -19.82
CA ILE A 89 12.15 -21.19 -19.30
C ILE A 89 11.23 -22.35 -19.72
N VAL A 90 9.92 -22.15 -19.63
CA VAL A 90 8.95 -23.18 -20.02
C VAL A 90 8.98 -23.44 -21.53
N ALA A 91 9.13 -22.40 -22.34
CA ALA A 91 9.10 -22.50 -23.79
C ALA A 91 10.41 -23.03 -24.40
N LEU A 92 11.55 -22.59 -23.89
CA LEU A 92 12.88 -22.85 -24.46
C LEU A 92 13.66 -23.92 -23.68
N GLY A 93 13.23 -24.24 -22.45
CA GLY A 93 13.95 -25.11 -21.53
C GLY A 93 14.90 -24.32 -20.60
N PRO A 94 15.43 -24.99 -19.56
CA PRO A 94 16.22 -24.36 -18.51
C PRO A 94 17.67 -24.10 -18.94
N HIS A 95 17.87 -23.20 -19.90
CA HIS A 95 19.21 -22.76 -20.28
C HIS A 95 19.85 -21.93 -19.16
N PRO A 96 21.15 -22.11 -18.86
CA PRO A 96 21.84 -21.39 -17.79
C PRO A 96 21.59 -19.88 -17.80
N ASP A 97 21.74 -19.22 -18.96
CA ASP A 97 21.55 -17.78 -19.11
C ASP A 97 20.12 -17.32 -18.76
N ILE A 98 19.11 -18.13 -19.09
CA ILE A 98 17.69 -17.82 -18.79
C ILE A 98 17.43 -18.01 -17.29
N ILE A 99 18.02 -19.05 -16.69
CA ILE A 99 17.92 -19.32 -15.25
C ILE A 99 18.60 -18.20 -14.45
N GLU A 100 19.77 -17.72 -14.87
CA GLU A 100 20.46 -16.60 -14.24
C GLU A 100 19.65 -15.31 -14.34
N ARG A 101 19.09 -14.99 -15.52
CA ARG A 101 18.16 -13.86 -15.68
C ARG A 101 16.96 -13.95 -14.75
N TYR A 102 16.36 -15.14 -14.63
CA TYR A 102 15.23 -15.36 -13.75
C TYR A 102 15.61 -15.17 -12.27
N ALA A 103 16.76 -15.72 -11.85
CA ALA A 103 17.26 -15.55 -10.50
C ALA A 103 17.47 -14.07 -10.17
N SER A 104 18.16 -13.31 -11.04
CA SER A 104 18.37 -11.87 -10.84
C SER A 104 17.06 -11.06 -10.80
N ALA A 105 16.10 -11.39 -11.66
CA ALA A 105 14.79 -10.73 -11.64
C ALA A 105 14.02 -11.04 -10.34
N ARG A 106 14.11 -12.27 -9.86
CA ARG A 106 13.48 -12.70 -8.61
C ARG A 106 14.12 -12.02 -7.40
N ASP A 107 15.44 -11.93 -7.34
CA ASP A 107 16.15 -11.24 -6.27
C ASP A 107 15.73 -9.75 -6.22
N ALA A 108 15.65 -9.08 -7.38
CA ALA A 108 15.18 -7.70 -7.46
C ALA A 108 13.72 -7.53 -7.00
N PHE A 109 12.86 -8.50 -7.29
CA PHE A 109 11.48 -8.53 -6.81
C PHE A 109 11.41 -8.75 -5.30
N GLU A 110 12.15 -9.72 -4.76
CA GLU A 110 12.22 -10.02 -3.32
C GLU A 110 12.70 -8.80 -2.52
N ASP A 111 13.80 -8.18 -2.95
CA ASP A 111 14.32 -6.94 -2.38
C ASP A 111 13.28 -5.81 -2.39
N ALA A 112 12.50 -5.69 -3.46
CA ALA A 112 11.44 -4.69 -3.56
C ALA A 112 10.27 -4.99 -2.61
N VAL A 113 9.92 -6.27 -2.43
CA VAL A 113 8.86 -6.70 -1.50
C VAL A 113 9.25 -6.36 -0.06
N GLU A 114 10.50 -6.60 0.32
CA GLU A 114 10.99 -6.25 1.66
C GLU A 114 10.91 -4.75 1.93
N ARG A 115 11.41 -3.92 0.99
CA ARG A 115 11.32 -2.45 1.09
C ARG A 115 9.86 -1.98 1.16
N PHE A 116 8.99 -2.57 0.36
CA PHE A 116 7.56 -2.25 0.36
C PHE A 116 6.88 -2.59 1.69
N GLY A 117 7.23 -3.74 2.29
CA GLY A 117 6.76 -4.12 3.62
C GLY A 117 7.22 -3.16 4.71
N ALA A 118 8.50 -2.75 4.68
CA ALA A 118 9.02 -1.75 5.60
C ALA A 118 8.32 -0.39 5.46
N LEU A 119 8.07 0.05 4.22
CA LEU A 119 7.35 1.28 3.94
C LEU A 119 5.90 1.23 4.42
N ARG A 120 5.20 0.10 4.24
CA ARG A 120 3.85 -0.11 4.78
C ARG A 120 3.83 0.08 6.30
N GLY A 121 4.81 -0.48 7.01
CA GLY A 121 4.93 -0.32 8.46
C GLY A 121 5.11 1.14 8.88
N GLN A 122 5.97 1.89 8.17
CA GLN A 122 6.17 3.31 8.43
C GLN A 122 4.90 4.14 8.18
N LEU A 123 4.19 3.86 7.08
CA LEU A 123 2.94 4.54 6.76
C LEU A 123 1.83 4.21 7.77
N GLN A 124 1.72 2.95 8.21
CA GLN A 124 0.80 2.56 9.27
C GLN A 124 1.03 3.36 10.56
N LEU A 125 2.28 3.55 10.97
CA LEU A 125 2.63 4.34 12.15
C LEU A 125 2.27 5.81 11.98
N ALA A 126 2.53 6.40 10.80
CA ALA A 126 2.16 7.78 10.50
C ALA A 126 0.64 7.98 10.55
N LEU A 127 -0.14 7.07 9.96
CA LEU A 127 -1.60 7.09 10.00
C LEU A 127 -2.14 7.00 11.43
N ALA A 128 -1.56 6.13 12.27
CA ALA A 128 -1.95 5.98 13.67
C ALA A 128 -1.63 7.24 14.49
N ALA A 129 -0.46 7.86 14.27
CA ALA A 129 -0.07 9.09 14.95
C ALA A 129 -1.02 10.25 14.63
N ALA A 130 -1.38 10.42 13.35
CA ALA A 130 -2.35 11.43 12.91
C ALA A 130 -3.75 11.21 13.52
N ALA A 131 -4.17 9.95 13.65
CA ALA A 131 -5.44 9.61 14.27
C ALA A 131 -5.49 9.99 15.76
N ASN A 132 -4.40 9.78 16.51
CA ASN A 132 -4.32 10.14 17.93
C ASN A 132 -4.23 11.65 18.16
N ALA A 133 -3.59 12.39 17.26
CA ALA A 133 -3.53 13.86 17.34
C ALA A 133 -4.94 14.48 17.20
N SER A 134 -5.79 13.86 16.38
CA SER A 134 -7.18 14.28 16.13
C SER A 134 -8.13 14.05 17.33
N ASP A 135 -7.78 13.14 18.23
CA ASP A 135 -8.63 12.75 19.38
C ASP A 135 -8.36 13.53 20.66
N THR A 136 -7.36 14.41 20.69
CA THR A 136 -7.08 15.19 21.89
C THR A 136 -8.23 16.17 22.09
N PRO A 137 -9.11 16.01 23.10
CA PRO A 137 -10.11 17.03 23.39
C PRO A 137 -9.31 18.25 23.83
N GLY A 138 -9.53 19.38 23.16
CA GLY A 138 -8.99 20.65 23.63
C GLY A 138 -9.31 20.77 25.12
N ALA A 139 -8.27 20.95 25.93
CA ALA A 139 -8.41 21.29 27.34
C ALA A 139 -9.09 22.67 27.42
N GLY A 140 -10.41 22.67 27.29
CA GLY A 140 -11.27 23.82 27.52
C GLY A 140 -11.35 24.06 29.02
N ALA A 141 -10.64 25.11 29.42
CA ALA A 141 -10.57 25.81 30.70
C ALA A 141 -11.51 25.35 31.85
N PRO A 142 -11.00 25.27 33.11
CA PRO A 142 -11.88 25.17 34.27
C PRO A 142 -12.74 26.43 34.37
N THR A 143 -14.06 26.26 34.27
CA THR A 143 -15.04 27.31 34.60
C THR A 143 -15.05 27.51 36.11
N ASP A 144 -14.07 28.23 36.63
CA ASP A 144 -14.15 28.83 37.96
C ASP A 144 -15.01 30.09 37.84
N ILE A 145 -16.33 29.95 38.02
CA ILE A 145 -17.21 31.06 38.39
C ILE A 145 -17.90 30.69 39.70
N ILE A 146 -17.16 30.98 40.76
CA ILE A 146 -17.59 31.50 42.07
C ILE A 146 -19.11 31.72 42.21
N GLY A 147 -19.76 30.89 43.02
CA GLY A 147 -20.86 31.33 43.88
C GLY A 147 -20.29 31.82 45.22
N PRO A 148 -20.88 32.86 45.85
CA PRO A 148 -21.91 32.52 46.82
C PRO A 148 -23.14 33.44 46.84
N SER A 149 -24.24 32.84 47.30
CA SER A 149 -25.48 33.46 47.76
C SER A 149 -25.28 34.73 48.57
N LYS A 150 -26.10 35.74 48.30
CA LYS A 150 -26.70 36.57 49.34
C LYS A 150 -28.17 36.82 49.05
N GLU A 151 -28.99 36.33 49.98
CA GLU A 151 -30.34 36.81 50.26
C GLU A 151 -30.31 38.32 50.49
N ASN A 152 -31.26 39.04 49.89
CA ASN A 152 -31.94 40.21 50.46
C ASN A 152 -33.00 40.72 49.50
N SER A 153 -34.27 40.43 49.80
CA SER A 153 -35.37 41.39 49.95
C SER A 153 -36.66 40.68 50.32
#